data_AF-B2IG59-F1
#
_entry.id   AF-B2IG59-F1
#
_cell.length_a   1.000
_cell.length_b   1.000
_cell.length_c   1.000
_cell.angle_alpha   90.00
_cell.angle_beta   90.00
_cell.angle_gamma   90.00
#
_symmetry.space_group_name_H-M   'P 1'
#
loop_
_entity.id
_entity.type
_entity.pdbx_description
1 polymer ?
#
loop_
_entity_poly.entity_id
_entity_poly.type
_entity_poly.pdbx_seq_one_letter_code
_entity_poly.pdbx_strand_id
1 'polypeptide(L)'
;MTAMQASVISLEEIERAFAAGADLCLIEDWRIVEPGLLGPLAKRFGPDRLGLMLSPGEGDAPDMLARACQAVQSGIGRLFVPWKENRWCAGLASHVPDARIFAVFLSEHGWRPDDLAGLVAENFAGAMLDSAEPNRAHLLKHDGIVALHEFVQACQAAGLSAGFAGALETPDIARLLVLEPSFLSFRGALRREHRRQGVLDPEALALVRALIPRKNFPREPSISGEDEMIAETGKVDWRLAGRKMSEDEDVQGGETDHVFVHDLILPMSVGAYAVEQKAAQRVRINVDLAVQRITHHADTIRDVFSYDLIIDAVRLLLARGHVSVIETLAEELAAALLQHQRVFRARVRVEKLDVIEMASVGIEIIRKRPVGTRASRPLLTLSETAMSETTSGKGGG
;
A
#
# COMPACT_ATOMS: atom_id res chain seq x y z
N MET A 1 2.53 -8.08 2.18
CA MET A 1 1.83 -8.17 0.87
C MET A 1 0.34 -7.99 1.09
N THR A 2 -0.26 -7.11 0.30
CA THR A 2 -1.68 -6.75 0.34
C THR A 2 -2.57 -7.86 -0.21
N ALA A 3 -3.61 -8.24 0.52
CA ALA A 3 -4.62 -9.19 0.08
C ALA A 3 -5.78 -8.51 -0.69
N MET A 4 -6.31 -9.18 -1.71
CA MET A 4 -7.56 -8.78 -2.36
C MET A 4 -8.74 -9.33 -1.57
N GLN A 5 -9.59 -8.43 -1.06
CA GLN A 5 -10.85 -8.77 -0.42
C GLN A 5 -12.03 -8.42 -1.34
N ALA A 6 -12.91 -9.39 -1.58
CA ALA A 6 -14.14 -9.20 -2.34
C ALA A 6 -15.34 -9.08 -1.37
N SER A 7 -16.12 -8.01 -1.50
CA SER A 7 -17.34 -7.79 -0.73
C SER A 7 -18.54 -8.42 -1.45
N VAL A 8 -19.20 -9.36 -0.77
CA VAL A 8 -20.19 -10.30 -1.33
C VAL A 8 -21.47 -10.32 -0.50
N ILE A 9 -22.59 -10.64 -1.14
CA ILE A 9 -23.93 -10.68 -0.52
C ILE A 9 -24.60 -12.05 -0.58
N SER A 10 -23.97 -13.06 -1.19
CA SER A 10 -24.56 -14.41 -1.31
C SER A 10 -23.51 -15.52 -1.31
N LEU A 11 -23.96 -16.75 -1.03
CA LEU A 11 -23.09 -17.94 -1.04
C LEU A 11 -22.47 -18.20 -2.42
N GLU A 12 -23.24 -17.98 -3.49
CA GLU A 12 -22.76 -18.12 -4.87
C GLU A 12 -21.66 -17.08 -5.18
N GLU A 13 -21.82 -15.85 -4.69
CA GLU A 13 -20.81 -14.81 -4.86
C GLU A 13 -19.50 -15.14 -4.15
N ILE A 14 -19.54 -15.80 -2.99
CA ILE A 14 -18.33 -16.30 -2.29
C ILE A 14 -17.56 -17.26 -3.20
N GLU A 15 -18.24 -18.25 -3.78
CA GLU A 15 -17.60 -19.24 -4.66
C GLU A 15 -17.01 -18.59 -5.91
N ARG A 16 -17.75 -17.67 -6.54
CA ARG A 16 -17.29 -16.93 -7.72
C ARG A 16 -16.08 -16.06 -7.41
N ALA A 17 -16.08 -15.36 -6.28
CA ALA A 17 -14.96 -14.51 -5.86
C ALA A 17 -13.68 -15.34 -5.63
N PHE A 18 -13.78 -16.48 -4.93
CA PHE A 18 -12.63 -17.36 -4.74
C PHE A 18 -12.18 -18.03 -6.04
N ALA A 19 -13.09 -18.42 -6.93
CA ALA A 19 -12.75 -18.97 -8.25
C ALA A 19 -11.99 -17.94 -9.12
N ALA A 20 -12.32 -16.65 -8.99
CA ALA A 20 -11.59 -15.56 -9.65
C ALA A 20 -10.27 -15.19 -8.93
N GLY A 21 -9.98 -15.81 -7.78
CA GLY A 21 -8.73 -15.66 -7.05
C GLY A 21 -8.71 -14.56 -6.00
N ALA A 22 -9.87 -14.16 -5.47
CA ALA A 22 -9.90 -13.34 -4.26
C ALA A 22 -9.16 -14.06 -3.11
N ASP A 23 -8.38 -13.31 -2.33
CA ASP A 23 -7.68 -13.86 -1.18
C ASP A 23 -8.66 -14.03 -0.01
N LEU A 24 -9.62 -13.10 0.10
CA LEU A 24 -10.58 -12.96 1.19
C LEU A 24 -11.97 -12.63 0.64
N CYS A 25 -13.02 -13.06 1.33
CA CYS A 25 -14.38 -12.60 1.09
C CYS A 25 -14.92 -11.90 2.34
N LEU A 26 -15.48 -10.70 2.17
CA LEU A 26 -16.22 -9.97 3.20
C LEU A 26 -17.71 -10.10 2.90
N ILE A 27 -18.43 -10.77 3.78
CA ILE A 27 -19.88 -10.97 3.68
C ILE A 27 -20.56 -9.74 4.25
N GLU A 28 -21.46 -9.14 3.47
CA GLU A 28 -22.22 -7.94 3.83
C GLU A 28 -23.64 -8.26 4.32
N ASP A 29 -24.12 -9.48 4.06
CA ASP A 29 -25.47 -9.92 4.43
C ASP A 29 -25.37 -11.04 5.46
N TRP A 30 -25.66 -10.73 6.72
CA TRP A 30 -25.53 -11.70 7.81
C TRP A 30 -26.46 -12.92 7.65
N ARG A 31 -27.56 -12.80 6.89
CA ARG A 31 -28.57 -13.86 6.73
C ARG A 31 -28.01 -15.10 6.05
N ILE A 32 -26.94 -14.97 5.26
CA ILE A 32 -26.30 -16.13 4.63
C ILE A 32 -25.37 -16.89 5.59
N VAL A 33 -25.16 -16.36 6.79
CA VAL A 33 -24.37 -16.94 7.88
C VAL A 33 -25.27 -17.68 8.88
N GLU A 34 -26.57 -17.84 8.58
CA GLU A 34 -27.45 -18.70 9.37
C GLU A 34 -26.93 -20.15 9.45
N PRO A 35 -27.22 -20.87 10.56
CA PRO A 35 -26.57 -22.12 10.85
C PRO A 35 -26.84 -23.16 9.76
N GLY A 36 -25.77 -23.80 9.28
CA GLY A 36 -25.84 -24.85 8.26
C GLY A 36 -25.71 -24.37 6.81
N LEU A 37 -25.94 -23.09 6.50
CA LEU A 37 -25.79 -22.55 5.15
C LEU A 37 -24.32 -22.35 4.76
N LEU A 38 -23.55 -21.67 5.62
CA LEU A 38 -22.14 -21.35 5.34
C LEU A 38 -21.17 -22.51 5.58
N GLY A 39 -21.55 -23.48 6.41
CA GLY A 39 -20.69 -24.57 6.88
C GLY A 39 -19.89 -25.30 5.79
N PRO A 40 -20.47 -25.67 4.64
CA PRO A 40 -19.73 -26.26 3.53
C PRO A 40 -18.64 -25.34 2.94
N LEU A 41 -18.95 -24.05 2.78
CA LEU A 41 -17.99 -23.07 2.26
C LEU A 41 -16.89 -22.77 3.28
N ALA A 42 -17.23 -22.66 4.56
CA ALA A 42 -16.25 -22.46 5.62
C ALA A 42 -15.26 -23.64 5.71
N LYS A 43 -15.73 -24.88 5.58
CA LYS A 43 -14.86 -26.06 5.49
C LYS A 43 -13.97 -26.05 4.25
N ARG A 44 -14.49 -25.58 3.11
CA ARG A 44 -13.77 -25.57 1.83
C ARG A 44 -12.68 -24.49 1.78
N PHE A 45 -12.98 -23.29 2.23
CA PHE A 45 -12.10 -22.12 2.08
C PHE A 45 -11.30 -21.78 3.34
N GLY A 46 -11.75 -22.26 4.51
CA GLY A 46 -11.14 -21.98 5.80
C GLY A 46 -11.66 -20.68 6.42
N PRO A 47 -11.75 -20.62 7.77
CA PRO A 47 -12.36 -19.49 8.47
C PRO A 47 -11.60 -18.18 8.29
N ASP A 48 -10.26 -18.21 8.22
CA ASP A 48 -9.42 -17.01 8.09
C ASP A 48 -9.64 -16.20 6.81
N ARG A 49 -10.26 -16.82 5.80
CA ARG A 49 -10.53 -16.20 4.49
C ARG A 49 -11.94 -15.66 4.37
N LEU A 50 -12.80 -15.92 5.36
CA LEU A 50 -14.18 -15.46 5.40
C LEU A 50 -14.34 -14.42 6.51
N GLY A 51 -14.80 -13.23 6.11
CA GLY A 51 -15.15 -12.15 7.01
C GLY A 51 -16.64 -11.83 6.99
N LEU A 52 -17.15 -11.28 8.08
CA LEU A 52 -18.51 -10.75 8.18
C LEU A 52 -18.48 -9.27 8.60
N MET A 53 -19.17 -8.41 7.85
CA MET A 53 -19.48 -7.05 8.25
C MET A 53 -20.69 -7.04 9.19
N LEU A 54 -20.50 -6.50 10.39
CA LEU A 54 -21.53 -6.39 11.42
C LEU A 54 -22.00 -4.94 11.50
N SER A 55 -23.13 -4.62 10.88
CA SER A 55 -23.65 -3.24 10.83
C SER A 55 -24.62 -2.94 11.98
N PRO A 56 -24.60 -1.74 12.59
CA PRO A 56 -25.39 -1.42 13.77
C PRO A 56 -26.86 -1.11 13.45
N GLY A 57 -27.21 -0.95 12.17
CA GLY A 57 -28.59 -0.81 11.72
C GLY A 57 -29.41 -2.10 11.80
N GLU A 58 -28.80 -3.21 12.25
CA GLU A 58 -29.42 -4.53 12.21
C GLU A 58 -29.85 -5.08 13.58
N GLY A 59 -29.65 -4.37 14.70
CA GLY A 59 -30.04 -4.84 16.04
C GLY A 59 -29.42 -4.05 17.19
N ASP A 60 -29.77 -4.37 18.43
CA ASP A 60 -29.13 -3.79 19.61
C ASP A 60 -27.79 -4.49 19.96
N ALA A 61 -27.10 -4.02 21.00
CA ALA A 61 -25.79 -4.54 21.39
C ALA A 61 -25.79 -6.07 21.69
N PRO A 62 -26.74 -6.61 22.49
CA PRO A 62 -26.90 -8.06 22.68
C PRO A 62 -27.09 -8.83 21.37
N ASP A 63 -27.95 -8.35 20.46
CA ASP A 63 -28.19 -9.02 19.19
C ASP A 63 -26.91 -9.10 18.34
N MET A 64 -26.13 -8.02 18.31
CA MET A 64 -24.86 -7.98 17.58
C MET A 64 -23.82 -8.94 18.16
N LEU A 65 -23.73 -9.06 19.49
CA LEU A 65 -22.86 -10.03 20.15
C LEU A 65 -23.28 -11.46 19.83
N ALA A 66 -24.58 -11.77 19.91
CA ALA A 66 -25.10 -13.10 19.57
C ALA A 66 -24.79 -13.48 18.12
N ARG A 67 -24.95 -12.54 17.19
CA ARG A 67 -24.59 -12.72 15.77
C ARG A 67 -23.11 -12.94 15.56
N ALA A 68 -22.25 -12.18 16.25
CA ALA A 68 -20.82 -12.38 16.19
C ALA A 68 -20.43 -13.80 16.62
N CYS A 69 -20.94 -14.25 17.77
CA CYS A 69 -20.70 -15.61 18.28
C CYS A 69 -21.20 -16.68 17.28
N GLN A 70 -22.41 -16.52 16.75
CA GLN A 70 -22.99 -17.44 15.79
C GLN A 70 -22.20 -17.50 14.47
N ALA A 71 -21.74 -16.34 13.98
CA ALA A 71 -20.95 -16.25 12.78
C ALA A 71 -19.64 -17.03 12.92
N VAL A 72 -18.96 -16.88 14.05
CA VAL A 72 -17.71 -17.59 14.35
C VAL A 72 -17.94 -19.09 14.48
N GLN A 73 -19.02 -19.51 15.15
CA GLN A 73 -19.43 -20.92 15.21
C GLN A 73 -19.75 -21.51 13.82
N SER A 74 -20.20 -20.67 12.89
CA SER A 74 -20.49 -21.05 11.50
C SER A 74 -19.24 -21.06 10.60
N GLY A 75 -18.07 -20.73 11.15
CA GLY A 75 -16.78 -20.77 10.47
C GLY A 75 -16.34 -19.44 9.85
N ILE A 76 -16.84 -18.31 10.35
CA ILE A 76 -16.27 -16.98 10.06
C ILE A 76 -15.06 -16.75 10.96
N GLY A 77 -13.88 -16.52 10.38
CA GLY A 77 -12.65 -16.22 11.14
C GLY A 77 -12.35 -14.73 11.27
N ARG A 78 -13.11 -13.84 10.61
CA ARG A 78 -12.88 -12.40 10.64
C ARG A 78 -14.17 -11.62 10.86
N LEU A 79 -14.17 -10.68 11.79
CA LEU A 79 -15.32 -9.82 12.04
C LEU A 79 -14.93 -8.37 11.79
N PHE A 80 -15.78 -7.64 11.08
CA PHE A 80 -15.62 -6.22 10.81
C PHE A 80 -16.72 -5.46 11.53
N VAL A 81 -16.34 -4.60 12.48
CA VAL A 81 -17.28 -3.90 13.37
C VAL A 81 -17.05 -2.40 13.31
N PRO A 82 -18.09 -1.56 13.13
CA PRO A 82 -17.99 -0.12 13.17
C PRO A 82 -17.37 0.38 14.48
N TRP A 83 -16.38 1.24 14.37
CA TRP A 83 -15.72 1.88 15.50
C TRP A 83 -16.30 3.29 15.69
N LYS A 84 -16.87 3.53 16.89
CA LYS A 84 -17.51 4.77 17.41
C LYS A 84 -19.04 4.86 17.44
N GLU A 85 -19.79 3.98 16.79
CA GLU A 85 -21.26 4.10 16.82
C GLU A 85 -21.91 3.51 18.07
N ASN A 86 -21.26 2.58 18.78
CA ASN A 86 -21.73 2.03 20.05
C ASN A 86 -20.59 1.21 20.68
N ARG A 87 -20.26 1.41 21.97
CA ARG A 87 -19.23 0.61 22.68
C ARG A 87 -19.62 -0.87 22.90
N TRP A 88 -20.57 -1.41 22.14
CA TRP A 88 -20.99 -2.81 22.26
C TRP A 88 -19.86 -3.78 21.93
N CYS A 89 -18.89 -3.35 21.11
CA CYS A 89 -17.75 -4.16 20.74
C CYS A 89 -16.69 -4.29 21.85
N ALA A 90 -16.85 -3.60 22.99
CA ALA A 90 -15.97 -3.77 24.15
C ALA A 90 -16.07 -5.19 24.70
N GLY A 91 -14.94 -5.85 24.89
CA GLY A 91 -14.87 -7.25 25.31
C GLY A 91 -15.35 -8.27 24.26
N LEU A 92 -15.62 -7.85 23.02
CA LEU A 92 -16.05 -8.76 21.94
C LEU A 92 -15.01 -9.86 21.71
N ALA A 93 -13.72 -9.51 21.71
CA ALA A 93 -12.62 -10.47 21.54
C ALA A 93 -12.65 -11.63 22.54
N SER A 94 -13.09 -11.37 23.78
CA SER A 94 -13.20 -12.40 24.82
C SER A 94 -14.33 -13.40 24.55
N HIS A 95 -15.35 -13.01 23.79
CA HIS A 95 -16.49 -13.87 23.45
C HIS A 95 -16.24 -14.69 22.17
N VAL A 96 -15.33 -14.23 21.30
CA VAL A 96 -14.99 -14.88 20.03
C VAL A 96 -13.47 -15.04 19.86
N PRO A 97 -12.80 -15.82 20.73
CA PRO A 97 -11.33 -15.94 20.73
C PRO A 97 -10.75 -16.54 19.44
N ASP A 98 -11.55 -17.30 18.69
CA ASP A 98 -11.14 -17.94 17.44
C ASP A 98 -11.25 -17.01 16.21
N ALA A 99 -11.68 -15.76 16.39
CA ALA A 99 -11.86 -14.81 15.31
C ALA A 99 -10.99 -13.56 15.45
N ARG A 100 -10.53 -13.05 14.31
CA ARG A 100 -9.79 -11.78 14.21
C ARG A 100 -10.76 -10.64 14.00
N ILE A 101 -10.79 -9.69 14.92
CA ILE A 101 -11.70 -8.54 14.86
C ILE A 101 -11.01 -7.34 14.23
N PHE A 102 -11.70 -6.67 13.30
CA PHE A 102 -11.26 -5.48 12.61
C PHE A 102 -12.23 -4.34 12.88
N ALA A 103 -11.72 -3.21 13.32
CA ALA A 103 -12.52 -1.99 13.48
C ALA A 103 -12.72 -1.32 12.13
N VAL A 104 -13.94 -0.87 11.84
CA VAL A 104 -14.29 -0.13 10.63
C VAL A 104 -14.48 1.33 11.01
N PHE A 105 -13.57 2.17 10.52
CA PHE A 105 -13.66 3.61 10.66
C PHE A 105 -14.32 4.17 9.41
N LEU A 106 -15.40 4.91 9.61
CA LEU A 106 -15.96 5.73 8.55
C LEU A 106 -15.07 6.96 8.35
N SER A 107 -14.53 7.08 7.15
CA SER A 107 -13.63 8.14 6.70
C SER A 107 -14.19 9.54 7.03
N GLU A 108 -15.51 9.71 6.90
CA GLU A 108 -16.23 10.95 7.20
C GLU A 108 -16.11 11.39 8.67
N HIS A 109 -15.87 10.45 9.59
CA HIS A 109 -15.72 10.70 11.03
C HIS A 109 -14.25 10.80 11.47
N GLY A 110 -13.33 10.36 10.61
CA GLY A 110 -11.90 10.29 10.89
C GLY A 110 -11.52 9.31 12.02
N TRP A 111 -10.21 9.20 12.23
CA TRP A 111 -9.60 8.35 13.25
C TRP A 111 -8.58 9.16 14.05
N ARG A 112 -8.24 8.69 15.25
CA ARG A 112 -7.23 9.29 16.13
C ARG A 112 -6.26 8.21 16.63
N PRO A 113 -5.01 8.55 16.96
CA PRO A 113 -4.09 7.58 17.57
C PRO A 113 -4.65 6.89 18.82
N ASP A 114 -5.38 7.62 19.66
CA ASP A 114 -6.05 7.05 20.85
C ASP A 114 -7.11 6.00 20.51
N ASP A 115 -7.75 6.12 19.33
CA ASP A 115 -8.68 5.09 18.86
C ASP A 115 -7.95 3.77 18.65
N LEU A 116 -6.75 3.81 18.02
CA LEU A 116 -5.93 2.62 17.78
C LEU A 116 -5.38 2.03 19.08
N ALA A 117 -5.02 2.86 20.06
CA ALA A 117 -4.65 2.37 21.39
C ALA A 117 -5.82 1.61 22.05
N GLY A 118 -7.05 2.10 21.88
CA GLY A 118 -8.27 1.40 22.30
C GLY A 118 -8.44 0.05 21.62
N LEU A 119 -8.15 -0.05 20.32
CA LEU A 119 -8.19 -1.33 19.59
C LEU A 119 -7.23 -2.36 20.15
N VAL A 120 -5.99 -1.95 20.45
CA VAL A 120 -4.97 -2.82 21.04
C VAL A 120 -5.42 -3.31 22.41
N ALA A 121 -5.97 -2.43 23.25
CA ALA A 121 -6.48 -2.79 24.58
C ALA A 121 -7.62 -3.81 24.53
N GLU A 122 -8.45 -3.76 23.49
CA GLU A 122 -9.58 -4.67 23.27
C GLU A 122 -9.22 -5.88 22.40
N ASN A 123 -7.92 -6.12 22.15
CA ASN A 123 -7.39 -7.25 21.37
C ASN A 123 -7.93 -7.34 19.92
N PHE A 124 -8.11 -6.20 19.27
CA PHE A 124 -8.43 -6.15 17.85
C PHE A 124 -7.21 -6.51 17.00
N ALA A 125 -7.44 -7.19 15.90
CA ALA A 125 -6.40 -7.61 14.95
C ALA A 125 -6.05 -6.52 13.92
N GLY A 126 -6.89 -5.50 13.77
CA GLY A 126 -6.69 -4.46 12.77
C GLY A 126 -7.79 -3.42 12.68
N ALA A 127 -7.62 -2.52 11.71
CA ALA A 127 -8.55 -1.48 11.36
C ALA A 127 -8.72 -1.37 9.83
N MET A 128 -9.90 -0.94 9.40
CA MET A 128 -10.25 -0.66 8.02
C MET A 128 -10.83 0.75 7.93
N LEU A 129 -10.31 1.58 7.02
CA LEU A 129 -10.99 2.82 6.62
C LEU A 129 -11.96 2.53 5.49
N ASP A 130 -13.20 2.98 5.64
CA ASP A 130 -14.28 2.83 4.67
C ASP A 130 -14.97 4.19 4.46
N SER A 131 -15.58 4.42 3.30
CA SER A 131 -16.39 5.62 3.05
C SER A 131 -17.85 5.21 2.90
N ALA A 132 -18.69 5.78 3.76
CA ALA A 132 -20.10 5.43 3.86
C ALA A 132 -20.90 5.81 2.61
N GLU A 133 -20.56 6.94 1.96
CA GLU A 133 -21.44 7.55 0.95
C GLU A 133 -21.28 6.93 -0.46
N PRO A 134 -22.36 6.42 -1.09
CA PRO A 134 -22.31 5.87 -2.45
C PRO A 134 -22.00 6.88 -3.57
N ASN A 135 -22.16 8.19 -3.30
CA ASN A 135 -22.07 9.27 -4.30
C ASN A 135 -20.99 10.32 -3.99
N ARG A 136 -20.21 10.16 -2.91
CA ARG A 136 -19.04 11.00 -2.65
C ARG A 136 -17.79 10.38 -3.25
N ALA A 137 -16.81 11.25 -3.43
CA ALA A 137 -15.43 10.96 -3.75
C ALA A 137 -14.93 9.62 -3.19
N HIS A 138 -14.33 8.78 -4.03
CA HIS A 138 -13.55 7.60 -3.64
C HIS A 138 -12.66 7.89 -2.42
N LEU A 139 -12.36 6.89 -1.58
CA LEU A 139 -11.56 7.05 -0.37
C LEU A 139 -10.32 7.95 -0.57
N LEU A 140 -9.57 7.71 -1.67
CA LEU A 140 -8.40 8.51 -2.04
C LEU A 140 -8.68 10.00 -2.30
N LYS A 141 -9.85 10.33 -2.82
CA LYS A 141 -10.27 11.71 -3.08
C LYS A 141 -10.85 12.37 -1.83
N HIS A 142 -11.38 11.61 -0.88
CA HIS A 142 -11.84 12.13 0.40
C HIS A 142 -10.68 12.42 1.36
N ASP A 143 -9.86 11.40 1.69
CA ASP A 143 -8.79 11.53 2.68
C ASP A 143 -7.47 12.05 2.09
N GLY A 144 -7.21 11.75 0.82
CA GLY A 144 -5.91 11.97 0.20
C GLY A 144 -4.87 10.91 0.59
N ILE A 145 -3.87 10.74 -0.26
CA ILE A 145 -2.84 9.69 -0.11
C ILE A 145 -2.03 9.82 1.20
N VAL A 146 -1.81 11.05 1.68
CA VAL A 146 -1.01 11.33 2.88
C VAL A 146 -1.72 10.84 4.14
N ALA A 147 -2.98 11.20 4.33
CA ALA A 147 -3.75 10.77 5.51
C ALA A 147 -3.93 9.24 5.54
N LEU A 148 -4.11 8.62 4.37
CA LEU A 148 -4.15 7.16 4.25
C LEU A 148 -2.80 6.50 4.61
N HIS A 149 -1.68 7.12 4.22
CA HIS A 149 -0.35 6.66 4.61
C HIS A 149 -0.15 6.74 6.12
N GLU A 150 -0.50 7.87 6.74
CA GLU A 150 -0.44 8.07 8.19
C GLU A 150 -1.26 7.03 8.94
N PHE A 151 -2.45 6.69 8.45
CA PHE A 151 -3.28 5.63 9.02
C PHE A 151 -2.59 4.26 8.99
N VAL A 152 -2.02 3.88 7.85
CA VAL A 152 -1.32 2.59 7.73
C VAL A 152 -0.10 2.55 8.64
N GLN A 153 0.69 3.62 8.69
CA GLN A 153 1.85 3.71 9.56
C GLN A 153 1.45 3.62 11.04
N ALA A 154 0.40 4.34 11.46
CA ALA A 154 -0.08 4.29 12.83
C ALA A 154 -0.60 2.90 13.22
N CYS A 155 -1.31 2.22 12.31
CA CYS A 155 -1.73 0.83 12.53
C CYS A 155 -0.52 -0.11 12.66
N GLN A 156 0.43 -0.04 11.72
CA GLN A 156 1.63 -0.87 11.72
C GLN A 156 2.47 -0.67 13.01
N ALA A 157 2.64 0.58 13.44
CA ALA A 157 3.33 0.92 14.69
C ALA A 157 2.63 0.35 15.93
N ALA A 158 1.31 0.22 15.88
CA ALA A 158 0.50 -0.43 16.93
C ALA A 158 0.41 -1.96 16.79
N GLY A 159 1.07 -2.57 15.78
CA GLY A 159 0.97 -4.01 15.50
C GLY A 159 -0.36 -4.44 14.87
N LEU A 160 -1.16 -3.49 14.39
CA LEU A 160 -2.47 -3.69 13.79
C LEU A 160 -2.37 -3.85 12.26
N SER A 161 -3.21 -4.74 11.72
CA SER A 161 -3.41 -4.81 10.26
C SER A 161 -4.24 -3.61 9.77
N ALA A 162 -3.85 -2.98 8.67
CA ALA A 162 -4.58 -1.86 8.08
C ALA A 162 -5.24 -2.29 6.75
N GLY A 163 -6.46 -1.84 6.49
CA GLY A 163 -7.13 -2.07 5.22
C GLY A 163 -7.93 -0.86 4.72
N PHE A 164 -8.26 -0.88 3.44
CA PHE A 164 -9.05 0.17 2.80
C PHE A 164 -10.27 -0.42 2.08
N ALA A 165 -11.40 0.27 2.20
CA ALA A 165 -12.66 0.06 1.48
C ALA A 165 -13.16 1.43 0.96
N GLY A 166 -14.46 1.59 0.70
CA GLY A 166 -15.01 2.90 0.33
C GLY A 166 -14.90 3.24 -1.15
N ALA A 167 -15.72 2.59 -1.97
CA ALA A 167 -15.86 2.85 -3.41
C ALA A 167 -14.54 2.81 -4.20
N LEU A 168 -13.59 1.94 -3.80
CA LEU A 168 -12.32 1.78 -4.51
C LEU A 168 -12.53 1.33 -5.95
N GLU A 169 -11.78 1.94 -6.86
CA GLU A 169 -11.77 1.61 -8.29
C GLU A 169 -10.41 1.07 -8.74
N THR A 170 -10.37 0.61 -9.99
CA THR A 170 -9.18 0.06 -10.62
C THR A 170 -7.97 1.02 -10.64
N PRO A 171 -8.11 2.34 -10.92
CA PRO A 171 -6.99 3.29 -10.84
C PRO A 171 -6.40 3.45 -9.43
N ASP A 172 -7.22 3.23 -8.39
CA ASP A 172 -6.80 3.42 -7.00
C ASP A 172 -5.80 2.35 -6.54
N ILE A 173 -5.83 1.16 -7.16
CA ILE A 173 -5.04 0.00 -6.72
C ILE A 173 -3.55 0.31 -6.72
N ALA A 174 -3.00 0.81 -7.82
CA ALA A 174 -1.57 1.10 -7.93
C ALA A 174 -1.12 2.17 -6.92
N ARG A 175 -1.99 3.15 -6.67
CA ARG A 175 -1.73 4.26 -5.72
C ARG A 175 -1.75 3.78 -4.28
N LEU A 176 -2.70 2.91 -3.92
CA LEU A 176 -2.85 2.37 -2.56
C LEU A 176 -1.84 1.27 -2.23
N LEU A 177 -1.42 0.45 -3.22
CA LEU A 177 -0.44 -0.62 -2.99
C LEU A 177 0.90 -0.09 -2.47
N VAL A 178 1.27 1.11 -2.90
CA VAL A 178 2.46 1.84 -2.46
C VAL A 178 2.43 2.08 -0.94
N LEU A 179 1.24 2.25 -0.35
CA LEU A 179 1.09 2.42 1.10
C LEU A 179 1.23 1.12 1.90
N GLU A 180 1.35 -0.03 1.21
CA GLU A 180 1.44 -1.37 1.81
C GLU A 180 0.30 -1.76 2.78
N PRO A 181 -0.98 -1.51 2.46
CA PRO A 181 -2.08 -1.97 3.30
C PRO A 181 -2.08 -3.50 3.37
N SER A 182 -2.61 -4.05 4.46
CA SER A 182 -2.78 -5.51 4.62
C SER A 182 -3.82 -6.08 3.66
N PHE A 183 -4.86 -5.33 3.32
CA PHE A 183 -5.86 -5.72 2.33
C PHE A 183 -6.57 -4.52 1.70
N LEU A 184 -7.09 -4.72 0.49
CA LEU A 184 -7.98 -3.79 -0.21
C LEU A 184 -9.32 -4.49 -0.46
N SER A 185 -10.43 -3.84 -0.08
CA SER A 185 -11.78 -4.39 -0.16
C SER A 185 -12.58 -3.72 -1.28
N PHE A 186 -13.12 -4.53 -2.20
CA PHE A 186 -13.86 -4.04 -3.37
C PHE A 186 -15.28 -4.59 -3.38
N ARG A 187 -16.26 -3.71 -3.68
CA ARG A 187 -17.67 -4.08 -3.87
C ARG A 187 -18.18 -3.64 -5.24
N GLY A 188 -18.32 -2.32 -5.44
CA GLY A 188 -18.82 -1.74 -6.69
C GLY A 188 -17.94 -2.10 -7.89
N ALA A 189 -16.62 -1.98 -7.74
CA ALA A 189 -15.66 -2.30 -8.80
C ALA A 189 -15.64 -3.76 -9.26
N LEU A 190 -16.28 -4.69 -8.53
CA LEU A 190 -16.39 -6.10 -8.90
C LEU A 190 -17.71 -6.44 -9.60
N ARG A 191 -18.59 -5.45 -9.79
CA ARG A 191 -19.96 -5.65 -10.29
C ARG A 191 -20.16 -4.94 -11.62
N ARG A 192 -21.06 -5.47 -12.44
CA ARG A 192 -21.43 -4.85 -13.72
C ARG A 192 -21.89 -3.41 -13.52
N GLU A 193 -21.50 -2.53 -14.45
CA GLU A 193 -21.78 -1.09 -14.40
C GLU A 193 -21.21 -0.38 -13.14
N HIS A 194 -20.30 -1.03 -12.42
CA HIS A 194 -19.71 -0.53 -11.17
C HIS A 194 -20.74 -0.23 -10.05
N ARG A 195 -21.91 -0.87 -10.08
CA ARG A 195 -22.99 -0.64 -9.11
C ARG A 195 -22.94 -1.61 -7.93
N ARG A 196 -23.10 -1.10 -6.70
CA ARG A 196 -23.07 -1.91 -5.45
C ARG A 196 -24.11 -3.04 -5.40
N GLN A 197 -25.23 -2.90 -6.11
CA GLN A 197 -26.31 -3.89 -6.22
C GLN A 197 -26.26 -4.71 -7.52
N GLY A 198 -25.29 -4.44 -8.41
CA GLY A 198 -25.14 -5.17 -9.67
C GLY A 198 -24.65 -6.61 -9.46
N VAL A 199 -24.76 -7.45 -10.48
CA VAL A 199 -24.24 -8.82 -10.45
C VAL A 199 -22.71 -8.78 -10.48
N LEU A 200 -22.05 -9.67 -9.72
CA LEU A 200 -20.60 -9.86 -9.82
C LEU A 200 -20.19 -10.15 -11.27
N ASP A 201 -19.20 -9.39 -11.73
CA ASP A 201 -18.65 -9.47 -13.06
C ASP A 201 -17.32 -10.24 -13.02
N PRO A 202 -17.24 -11.45 -13.63
CA PRO A 202 -16.01 -12.23 -13.70
C PRO A 202 -14.84 -11.47 -14.33
N GLU A 203 -15.11 -10.62 -15.32
CA GLU A 203 -14.05 -9.83 -15.98
C GLU A 203 -13.52 -8.76 -15.05
N ALA A 204 -14.40 -8.06 -14.33
CA ALA A 204 -14.02 -7.06 -13.34
C ALA A 204 -13.25 -7.68 -12.15
N LEU A 205 -13.68 -8.86 -11.68
CA LEU A 205 -12.96 -9.65 -10.68
C LEU A 205 -11.55 -10.01 -11.16
N ALA A 206 -11.44 -10.56 -12.37
CA ALA A 206 -10.16 -10.87 -12.98
C ALA A 206 -9.31 -9.60 -13.14
N LEU A 207 -9.93 -8.46 -13.48
CA LEU A 207 -9.30 -7.14 -13.63
C LEU A 207 -8.69 -6.61 -12.32
N VAL A 208 -9.44 -6.64 -11.23
CA VAL A 208 -8.94 -6.21 -9.91
C VAL A 208 -7.88 -7.17 -9.40
N ARG A 209 -8.14 -8.49 -9.48
CA ARG A 209 -7.20 -9.51 -9.00
C ARG A 209 -5.83 -9.34 -9.63
N ALA A 210 -5.75 -9.25 -10.94
CA ALA A 210 -4.44 -9.23 -11.58
C ALA A 210 -3.70 -7.89 -11.38
N LEU A 211 -4.34 -6.84 -10.86
CA LEU A 211 -3.64 -5.61 -10.44
C LEU A 211 -3.00 -5.69 -9.06
N ILE A 212 -3.44 -6.62 -8.21
CA ILE A 212 -2.88 -6.82 -6.87
C ILE A 212 -1.78 -7.90 -6.97
N PRO A 213 -0.55 -7.65 -6.50
CA PRO A 213 0.50 -8.68 -6.47
C PRO A 213 0.08 -9.91 -5.66
N ARG A 214 0.46 -11.11 -6.12
CA ARG A 214 0.33 -12.36 -5.35
C ARG A 214 1.64 -12.66 -4.64
N LYS A 215 1.58 -13.44 -3.56
CA LYS A 215 2.75 -14.17 -3.06
C LYS A 215 3.19 -15.20 -4.12
N ASN A 216 4.04 -14.79 -5.06
CA ASN A 216 4.90 -15.71 -5.81
C ASN A 216 6.32 -15.52 -5.28
N PHE A 217 6.80 -16.47 -4.48
CA PHE A 217 8.23 -16.61 -4.27
C PHE A 217 8.87 -17.12 -5.57
N PRO A 218 10.03 -16.61 -5.99
CA PRO A 218 10.90 -17.32 -6.92
C PRO A 218 11.26 -18.69 -6.33
N ARG A 219 11.39 -19.70 -7.20
CA ARG A 219 12.08 -20.96 -6.88
C ARG A 219 13.48 -20.62 -6.33
N GLU A 220 13.91 -21.39 -5.33
CA GLU A 220 15.16 -21.27 -4.57
C GLU A 220 16.36 -20.75 -5.37
N PRO A 221 17.12 -19.78 -4.84
CA PRO A 221 18.54 -19.70 -5.07
C PRO A 221 19.26 -20.54 -4.00
N SER A 222 19.95 -21.58 -4.44
CA SER A 222 20.97 -22.25 -3.65
C SER A 222 22.14 -21.28 -3.37
N ILE A 223 22.57 -21.27 -2.10
CA ILE A 223 23.88 -20.86 -1.55
C ILE A 223 24.00 -19.45 -0.93
N SER A 224 24.00 -19.50 0.41
CA SER A 224 24.73 -18.74 1.46
C SER A 224 24.74 -17.21 1.48
N GLY A 225 24.40 -16.69 2.67
CA GLY A 225 25.00 -15.47 3.22
C GLY A 225 23.98 -14.39 3.58
N GLU A 226 23.58 -14.40 4.85
CA GLU A 226 23.29 -13.25 5.71
C GLU A 226 23.15 -11.88 5.01
N ASP A 227 21.91 -11.39 4.92
CA ASP A 227 21.58 -9.96 4.95
C ASP A 227 20.23 -9.83 5.67
N GLU A 228 20.28 -9.54 6.96
CA GLU A 228 19.12 -9.20 7.76
C GLU A 228 18.51 -7.88 7.26
N MET A 229 17.26 -7.95 6.79
CA MET A 229 16.43 -6.78 6.47
C MET A 229 16.10 -6.02 7.76
N ILE A 230 16.87 -4.98 8.06
CA ILE A 230 16.37 -3.87 8.88
C ILE A 230 15.46 -3.05 7.97
N ALA A 231 14.15 -3.28 8.05
CA ALA A 231 13.17 -2.37 7.48
C ALA A 231 13.24 -1.06 8.27
N GLU A 232 13.87 -0.02 7.69
CA GLU A 232 13.70 1.35 8.15
C GLU A 232 12.20 1.69 8.06
N THR A 233 11.53 1.69 9.21
CA THR A 233 10.11 1.96 9.37
C THR A 233 9.77 3.35 8.80
N GLY A 234 8.82 3.40 7.86
CA GLY A 234 8.33 4.66 7.26
C GLY A 234 8.73 4.91 5.80
N LYS A 235 9.52 4.05 5.16
CA LYS A 235 9.84 4.18 3.72
C LYS A 235 8.85 3.40 2.85
N VAL A 236 8.25 4.12 1.91
CA VAL A 236 7.24 3.63 0.96
C VAL A 236 7.89 2.87 -0.20
N ASP A 237 7.50 1.61 -0.47
CA ASP A 237 8.05 0.80 -1.58
C ASP A 237 7.29 1.02 -2.89
N TRP A 238 7.89 1.80 -3.79
CA TRP A 238 7.28 2.14 -5.07
C TRP A 238 7.31 1.00 -6.10
N ARG A 239 7.96 -0.12 -5.80
CA ARG A 239 7.95 -1.31 -6.67
C ARG A 239 6.55 -1.90 -6.81
N LEU A 240 5.72 -1.74 -5.78
CA LEU A 240 4.37 -2.32 -5.71
C LEU A 240 3.35 -1.65 -6.64
N ALA A 241 3.63 -0.44 -7.12
CA ALA A 241 2.79 0.25 -8.10
C ALA A 241 2.88 -0.33 -9.53
N GLY A 242 3.88 -1.18 -9.81
CA GLY A 242 4.13 -1.74 -11.15
C GLY A 242 3.92 -3.24 -11.24
N ARG A 243 3.15 -3.72 -12.23
CA ARG A 243 2.98 -5.14 -12.52
C ARG A 243 4.02 -5.65 -13.53
N LYS A 244 4.57 -6.84 -13.27
CA LYS A 244 5.30 -7.70 -14.23
C LYS A 244 4.29 -8.54 -15.03
N MET A 245 4.26 -8.41 -16.34
CA MET A 245 3.55 -9.34 -17.24
C MET A 245 4.61 -10.03 -18.11
N SER A 246 4.61 -11.37 -18.07
CA SER A 246 5.55 -12.32 -18.71
C SER A 246 7.04 -12.21 -18.35
N GLU A 247 7.57 -13.34 -17.87
CA GLU A 247 8.97 -13.71 -18.09
C GLU A 247 9.09 -14.03 -19.57
N ASP A 248 9.62 -13.08 -20.34
CA ASP A 248 10.54 -13.33 -21.44
C ASP A 248 11.01 -11.98 -21.99
N GLU A 249 12.29 -11.97 -22.36
CA GLU A 249 13.07 -10.91 -22.98
C GLU A 249 13.67 -9.84 -22.03
N ASP A 250 14.99 -9.98 -21.85
CA ASP A 250 15.91 -8.86 -21.65
C ASP A 250 15.71 -7.80 -22.76
N VAL A 251 14.73 -6.91 -22.60
CA VAL A 251 14.53 -5.81 -23.54
C VAL A 251 15.49 -4.67 -23.19
N GLN A 252 16.76 -4.86 -23.53
CA GLN A 252 17.68 -3.76 -23.76
C GLN A 252 17.29 -3.05 -25.06
N GLY A 253 16.67 -1.87 -24.95
CA GLY A 253 16.37 -1.00 -26.09
C GLY A 253 14.91 -0.94 -26.55
N GLY A 254 13.94 -1.26 -25.68
CA GLY A 254 12.52 -1.12 -25.99
C GLY A 254 12.07 0.34 -26.10
N GLU A 255 11.04 0.60 -26.90
CA GLU A 255 10.39 1.90 -26.97
C GLU A 255 9.93 2.36 -25.57
N THR A 256 10.04 3.66 -25.31
CA THR A 256 9.58 4.27 -24.07
C THR A 256 8.57 5.35 -24.34
N ASP A 257 7.50 5.36 -23.54
CA ASP A 257 6.55 6.46 -23.49
C ASP A 257 7.08 7.56 -22.56
N HIS A 258 6.78 8.81 -22.92
CA HIS A 258 7.10 9.96 -22.09
C HIS A 258 5.88 10.35 -21.27
N VAL A 259 5.96 10.15 -19.95
CA VAL A 259 4.92 10.58 -19.00
C VAL A 259 5.47 11.72 -18.16
N PHE A 260 4.72 12.80 -18.01
CA PHE A 260 5.20 13.99 -17.33
C PHE A 260 4.15 14.65 -16.45
N VAL A 261 4.64 15.35 -15.43
CA VAL A 261 3.88 16.33 -14.63
C VAL A 261 4.73 17.59 -14.59
N HIS A 262 4.19 18.67 -15.16
CA HIS A 262 4.86 19.98 -15.20
C HIS A 262 4.11 21.00 -14.36
N ASP A 263 4.85 21.98 -13.86
CA ASP A 263 4.35 23.11 -13.09
C ASP A 263 3.50 22.72 -11.85
N LEU A 264 3.86 21.61 -11.18
CA LEU A 264 3.24 21.25 -9.91
C LEU A 264 3.76 22.19 -8.81
N ILE A 265 2.96 23.19 -8.46
CA ILE A 265 3.29 24.21 -7.45
C ILE A 265 2.62 23.86 -6.13
N LEU A 266 3.43 23.68 -5.08
CA LEU A 266 2.96 23.31 -3.75
C LEU A 266 3.72 24.13 -2.67
N PRO A 267 3.07 24.50 -1.56
CA PRO A 267 3.75 25.13 -0.43
C PRO A 267 4.61 24.10 0.30
N MET A 268 5.85 24.46 0.64
CA MET A 268 6.78 23.57 1.34
C MET A 268 7.77 24.35 2.23
N SER A 269 8.08 23.79 3.41
CA SER A 269 9.16 24.30 4.27
C SER A 269 10.50 23.68 3.84
N VAL A 270 11.26 24.40 3.00
CA VAL A 270 12.57 23.95 2.51
C VAL A 270 13.64 25.01 2.71
N GLY A 271 14.78 24.61 3.25
CA GLY A 271 15.95 25.48 3.30
C GLY A 271 16.87 25.25 4.48
N ALA A 272 18.14 25.58 4.27
CA ALA A 272 19.19 25.38 5.27
C ALA A 272 19.15 26.45 6.37
N TYR A 273 18.55 27.62 6.11
CA TYR A 273 18.49 28.71 7.06
C TYR A 273 17.28 28.60 8.00
N ALA A 274 17.45 28.97 9.27
CA ALA A 274 16.40 28.90 10.30
C ALA A 274 15.12 29.72 9.97
N VAL A 275 15.23 30.71 9.08
CA VAL A 275 14.08 31.49 8.57
C VAL A 275 13.27 30.67 7.55
N GLU A 276 13.96 29.89 6.70
CA GLU A 276 13.34 29.00 5.71
C GLU A 276 12.69 27.75 6.35
N GLN A 277 13.08 27.42 7.59
CA GLN A 277 12.46 26.35 8.37
C GLN A 277 11.09 26.73 8.93
N LYS A 278 10.80 28.04 9.09
CA LYS A 278 9.60 28.54 9.78
C LYS A 278 8.49 29.02 8.85
N ALA A 279 8.79 29.25 7.57
CA ALA A 279 7.82 29.74 6.59
C ALA A 279 7.76 28.81 5.38
N ALA A 280 6.55 28.37 5.02
CA ALA A 280 6.33 27.64 3.78
C ALA A 280 6.54 28.58 2.58
N GLN A 281 7.30 28.12 1.58
CA GLN A 281 7.51 28.82 0.32
C GLN A 281 6.99 27.97 -0.84
N ARG A 282 6.64 28.60 -1.96
CA ARG A 282 6.16 27.91 -3.15
C ARG A 282 7.32 27.21 -3.83
N VAL A 283 7.20 25.90 -3.96
CA VAL A 283 8.12 25.06 -4.72
C VAL A 283 7.39 24.56 -5.96
N ARG A 284 8.05 24.67 -7.11
CA ARG A 284 7.59 24.12 -8.39
C ARG A 284 8.39 22.86 -8.69
N ILE A 285 7.67 21.78 -9.00
CA ILE A 285 8.25 20.49 -9.33
C ILE A 285 7.83 20.11 -10.75
N ASN A 286 8.81 19.75 -11.57
CA ASN A 286 8.59 19.15 -12.89
C ASN A 286 9.22 17.76 -12.91
N VAL A 287 8.49 16.78 -13.43
CA VAL A 287 8.93 15.40 -13.53
C VAL A 287 8.68 14.89 -14.94
N ASP A 288 9.71 14.35 -15.57
CA ASP A 288 9.63 13.64 -16.85
C ASP A 288 10.15 12.21 -16.68
N LEU A 289 9.29 11.25 -16.97
CA LEU A 289 9.61 9.83 -16.91
C LEU A 289 9.69 9.22 -18.31
N ALA A 290 10.74 8.45 -18.55
CA ALA A 290 10.77 7.48 -19.65
C ALA A 290 10.27 6.14 -19.11
N VAL A 291 9.06 5.76 -19.50
CA VAL A 291 8.36 4.56 -19.05
C VAL A 291 8.41 3.53 -20.16
N GLN A 292 8.78 2.29 -19.85
CA GLN A 292 8.78 1.20 -20.83
C GLN A 292 7.39 1.05 -21.45
N ARG A 293 7.34 1.14 -22.78
CA ARG A 293 6.14 0.92 -23.57
C ARG A 293 5.75 -0.54 -23.48
N ILE A 294 4.45 -0.77 -23.36
CA ILE A 294 3.89 -2.13 -23.45
C ILE A 294 3.65 -2.45 -24.93
N THR A 295 4.03 -3.64 -25.36
CA THR A 295 4.08 -4.05 -26.77
C THR A 295 2.71 -4.48 -27.34
N HIS A 296 1.72 -4.77 -26.49
CA HIS A 296 0.32 -4.98 -26.89
C HIS A 296 -0.51 -3.69 -26.81
N HIS A 297 -1.65 -3.65 -27.50
CA HIS A 297 -2.54 -2.48 -27.49
C HIS A 297 -3.03 -2.21 -26.07
N ALA A 298 -2.85 -0.97 -25.60
CA ALA A 298 -3.20 -0.55 -24.25
C ALA A 298 -4.71 -0.31 -24.14
N ASP A 299 -5.49 -1.38 -24.10
CA ASP A 299 -6.95 -1.31 -24.01
C ASP A 299 -7.46 -1.27 -22.56
N THR A 300 -6.60 -1.53 -21.58
CA THR A 300 -6.99 -1.55 -20.17
C THR A 300 -6.12 -0.65 -19.31
N ILE A 301 -6.70 -0.17 -18.20
CA ILE A 301 -5.99 0.68 -17.23
C ILE A 301 -4.72 0.06 -16.65
N ARG A 302 -4.55 -1.27 -16.80
CA ARG A 302 -3.37 -2.03 -16.39
C ARG A 302 -2.14 -1.68 -17.23
N ASP A 303 -2.37 -1.25 -18.47
CA ASP A 303 -1.31 -1.04 -19.46
C ASP A 303 -0.78 0.40 -19.39
N VAL A 304 -1.51 1.30 -18.74
CA VAL A 304 -1.18 2.73 -18.65
C VAL A 304 -0.47 3.03 -17.34
N PHE A 305 0.66 3.74 -17.42
CA PHE A 305 1.30 4.32 -16.25
C PHE A 305 0.58 5.63 -15.88
N SER A 306 -0.05 5.69 -14.70
CA SER A 306 -0.76 6.89 -14.25
C SER A 306 0.20 7.96 -13.74
N TYR A 307 0.01 9.21 -14.18
CA TYR A 307 0.69 10.37 -13.64
C TYR A 307 0.34 10.63 -12.17
N ASP A 308 -0.77 10.08 -11.65
CA ASP A 308 -1.14 10.20 -10.24
C ASP A 308 -0.08 9.60 -9.32
N LEU A 309 0.66 8.58 -9.78
CA LEU A 309 1.79 8.02 -9.04
C LEU A 309 2.91 9.05 -8.83
N ILE A 310 3.11 9.97 -9.79
CA ILE A 310 4.08 11.07 -9.65
C ILE A 310 3.57 12.07 -8.63
N ILE A 311 2.29 12.45 -8.72
CA ILE A 311 1.67 13.41 -7.81
C ILE A 311 1.66 12.87 -6.37
N ASP A 312 1.34 11.59 -6.19
CA ASP A 312 1.33 10.93 -4.90
C ASP A 312 2.75 10.79 -4.32
N ALA A 313 3.76 10.49 -5.13
CA ALA A 313 5.17 10.49 -4.71
C ALA A 313 5.59 11.85 -4.15
N VAL A 314 5.26 12.93 -4.87
CA VAL A 314 5.53 14.29 -4.40
C VAL A 314 4.81 14.52 -3.07
N ARG A 315 3.50 14.25 -2.99
CA ARG A 315 2.71 14.48 -1.76
C ARG A 315 3.24 13.70 -0.55
N LEU A 316 3.62 12.43 -0.72
CA LEU A 316 4.16 11.61 0.37
C LEU A 316 5.54 12.10 0.85
N LEU A 317 6.40 12.59 -0.06
CA LEU A 317 7.67 13.19 0.34
C LEU A 317 7.48 14.50 1.08
N LEU A 318 6.56 15.35 0.63
CA LEU A 318 6.23 16.62 1.30
C LEU A 318 5.67 16.39 2.71
N ALA A 319 4.91 15.32 2.91
CA ALA A 319 4.31 14.99 4.21
C ALA A 319 5.33 14.62 5.29
N ARG A 320 6.56 14.23 4.92
CA ARG A 320 7.65 13.98 5.89
C ARG A 320 8.09 15.24 6.65
N GLY A 321 7.63 16.41 6.20
CA GLY A 321 7.90 17.69 6.84
C GLY A 321 9.07 18.41 6.20
N HIS A 322 9.94 18.98 7.03
CA HIS A 322 11.01 19.85 6.55
C HIS A 322 12.09 19.07 5.79
N VAL A 323 12.42 19.54 4.60
CA VAL A 323 13.60 19.08 3.86
C VAL A 323 14.67 20.16 3.92
N SER A 324 15.89 19.76 4.29
CA SER A 324 17.00 20.69 4.48
C SER A 324 17.41 21.39 3.18
N VAL A 325 17.45 20.65 2.06
CA VAL A 325 17.90 21.16 0.76
C VAL A 325 17.10 20.55 -0.39
N ILE A 326 16.88 21.30 -1.48
CA ILE A 326 16.07 20.86 -2.64
C ILE A 326 16.71 19.69 -3.41
N GLU A 327 18.02 19.53 -3.26
CA GLU A 327 18.85 18.41 -3.70
C GLU A 327 18.36 17.08 -3.16
N THR A 328 18.11 17.02 -1.85
CA THR A 328 17.59 15.82 -1.19
C THR A 328 16.20 15.50 -1.71
N LEU A 329 15.33 16.50 -1.85
CA LEU A 329 13.97 16.30 -2.37
C LEU A 329 13.99 15.72 -3.79
N ALA A 330 14.81 16.28 -4.68
CA ALA A 330 14.90 15.79 -6.05
C ALA A 330 15.45 14.35 -6.10
N GLU A 331 16.49 14.05 -5.33
CA GLU A 331 17.10 12.71 -5.28
C GLU A 331 16.13 11.67 -4.74
N GLU A 332 15.43 11.97 -3.63
CA GLU A 332 14.44 11.08 -3.04
C GLU A 332 13.27 10.82 -3.98
N LEU A 333 12.78 11.86 -4.68
CA LEU A 333 11.71 11.72 -5.65
C LEU A 333 12.13 10.87 -6.85
N ALA A 334 13.32 11.13 -7.41
CA ALA A 334 13.84 10.31 -8.50
C ALA A 334 14.04 8.85 -8.07
N ALA A 335 14.57 8.62 -6.86
CA ALA A 335 14.77 7.29 -6.32
C ALA A 335 13.45 6.54 -6.06
N ALA A 336 12.41 7.23 -5.54
CA ALA A 336 11.08 6.65 -5.37
C ALA A 336 10.48 6.25 -6.72
N LEU A 337 10.48 7.14 -7.71
CA LEU A 337 9.89 6.85 -9.03
C LEU A 337 10.65 5.75 -9.78
N LEU A 338 11.97 5.68 -9.64
CA LEU A 338 12.80 4.63 -10.25
C LEU A 338 12.63 3.24 -9.64
N GLN A 339 12.00 3.11 -8.46
CA GLN A 339 11.62 1.80 -7.92
C GLN A 339 10.48 1.16 -8.73
N HIS A 340 9.62 1.95 -9.39
CA HIS A 340 8.57 1.40 -10.23
C HIS A 340 9.15 0.67 -11.45
N GLN A 341 8.87 -0.63 -11.59
CA GLN A 341 9.57 -1.52 -12.55
C GLN A 341 9.58 -1.04 -14.01
N ARG A 342 8.57 -0.30 -14.46
CA ARG A 342 8.55 0.24 -15.85
C ARG A 342 9.32 1.55 -16.05
N VAL A 343 9.77 2.24 -15.00
CA VAL A 343 10.46 3.54 -15.13
C VAL A 343 11.95 3.31 -15.35
N PHE A 344 12.46 3.74 -16.51
CA PHE A 344 13.87 3.61 -16.89
C PHE A 344 14.70 4.85 -16.58
N ARG A 345 14.10 6.03 -16.75
CA ARG A 345 14.75 7.32 -16.53
C ARG A 345 13.76 8.27 -15.88
N ALA A 346 14.23 9.02 -14.89
CA ALA A 346 13.51 10.11 -14.27
C ALA A 346 14.34 11.39 -14.41
N ARG A 347 13.75 12.44 -14.97
CA ARG A 347 14.26 13.81 -14.89
C ARG A 347 13.37 14.56 -13.91
N VAL A 348 13.97 15.14 -12.88
CA VAL A 348 13.28 15.86 -11.81
C VAL A 348 13.88 17.24 -11.71
N ARG A 349 13.05 18.27 -11.83
CA ARG A 349 13.42 19.67 -11.62
C ARG A 349 12.63 20.22 -10.45
N VAL A 350 13.33 20.83 -9.50
CA VAL A 350 12.76 21.43 -8.29
C VAL A 350 13.21 22.87 -8.20
N GLU A 351 12.25 23.79 -8.08
CA GLU A 351 12.52 25.23 -8.08
C GLU A 351 11.81 25.91 -6.91
N LYS A 352 12.53 26.74 -6.16
CA LYS A 352 11.95 27.69 -5.21
C LYS A 352 11.56 28.95 -5.97
N LEU A 353 10.30 29.36 -5.85
CA LEU A 353 9.78 30.52 -6.59
C LEU A 353 9.92 31.84 -5.84
N ASP A 354 10.17 31.78 -4.53
CA ASP A 354 10.07 32.94 -3.64
C ASP A 354 11.43 33.41 -3.10
N VAL A 355 12.54 32.81 -3.55
CA VAL A 355 13.91 33.18 -3.10
C VAL A 355 14.37 34.49 -3.75
N ILE A 356 14.06 34.69 -5.03
CA ILE A 356 14.44 35.87 -5.81
C ILE A 356 13.19 36.41 -6.48
N GLU A 357 12.89 37.70 -6.29
CA GLU A 357 11.65 38.34 -6.77
C GLU A 357 11.45 38.24 -8.30
N MET A 358 12.53 38.12 -9.07
CA MET A 358 12.51 38.18 -10.54
C MET A 358 12.93 36.85 -11.20
N ALA A 359 13.21 35.80 -10.44
CA ALA A 359 13.65 34.52 -10.98
C ALA A 359 13.37 33.35 -10.02
N SER A 360 13.15 32.16 -10.59
CA SER A 360 13.19 30.92 -9.80
C SER A 360 14.64 30.44 -9.65
N VAL A 361 14.95 29.83 -8.51
CA VAL A 361 16.22 29.12 -8.29
C VAL A 361 15.93 27.67 -8.00
N GLY A 362 16.73 26.77 -8.53
CA GLY A 362 16.41 25.35 -8.46
C GLY A 362 17.52 24.46 -8.94
N ILE A 363 17.23 23.16 -8.92
CA ILE A 363 18.09 22.13 -9.47
C ILE A 363 17.33 21.29 -10.48
N GLU A 364 18.07 20.65 -11.36
CA GLU A 364 17.56 19.60 -12.22
C GLU A 364 18.49 18.40 -12.19
N ILE A 365 17.92 17.23 -11.94
CA ILE A 365 18.66 15.97 -11.96
C ILE A 365 18.07 15.04 -13.00
N ILE A 366 18.93 14.18 -13.54
CA ILE A 366 18.54 13.05 -14.38
C ILE A 366 19.13 11.80 -13.74
N ARG A 367 18.28 10.83 -13.47
CA ARG A 367 18.65 9.51 -12.96
C ARG A 367 18.13 8.45 -13.90
N LYS A 368 18.91 7.39 -14.07
CA LYS A 368 18.54 6.21 -14.84
C LYS A 368 18.62 5.01 -13.92
N ARG A 369 17.74 4.02 -14.13
CA ARG A 369 17.94 2.74 -13.48
C ARG A 369 19.29 2.16 -13.95
N PRO A 370 20.18 1.71 -13.05
CA PRO A 370 21.40 1.06 -13.47
C PRO A 370 21.04 -0.15 -14.34
N VAL A 371 21.49 -0.15 -15.59
CA VAL A 371 21.46 -1.33 -16.44
C VAL A 371 22.38 -2.34 -15.78
N GLY A 372 21.88 -3.54 -15.47
CA GLY A 372 22.54 -4.53 -14.63
C GLY A 372 24.07 -4.51 -14.73
N THR A 373 24.73 -3.86 -13.78
CA THR A 373 26.14 -4.06 -13.54
C THR A 373 26.24 -5.44 -12.90
N ARG A 374 26.55 -6.47 -13.71
CA ARG A 374 27.22 -7.66 -13.17
C ARG A 374 28.31 -7.15 -12.25
N ALA A 375 28.27 -7.53 -10.98
CA ALA A 375 29.21 -7.12 -9.95
C ALA A 375 30.64 -7.09 -10.50
N SER A 376 31.08 -5.94 -10.97
CA SER A 376 32.47 -5.67 -11.29
C SER A 376 33.12 -5.49 -9.93
N ARG A 377 33.80 -6.56 -9.49
CA ARG A 377 34.63 -6.61 -8.28
C ARG A 377 35.32 -5.26 -8.06
N PRO A 378 35.34 -4.72 -6.84
CA PRO A 378 36.27 -3.65 -6.53
C PRO A 378 37.69 -4.18 -6.78
N LEU A 379 38.37 -3.63 -7.79
CA LEU A 379 39.82 -3.63 -7.86
C LEU A 379 40.28 -2.73 -6.71
N LEU A 380 40.91 -3.32 -5.69
CA LEU A 380 41.99 -2.78 -4.85
C LEU A 380 42.26 -3.75 -3.70
N THR A 381 43.07 -4.79 -3.95
CA THR A 381 43.89 -5.40 -2.90
C THR A 381 45.24 -4.71 -2.94
N LEU A 382 45.47 -3.80 -1.99
CA LEU A 382 46.82 -3.33 -1.68
C LEU A 382 47.62 -4.52 -1.14
N SER A 383 48.77 -4.72 -1.76
CA SER A 383 49.82 -5.66 -1.40
C SER A 383 50.38 -5.36 -0.01
N GLU A 384 50.22 -6.28 0.94
CA GLU A 384 51.12 -6.37 2.09
C GLU A 384 52.24 -7.35 1.76
N THR A 385 53.37 -6.75 1.39
CA THR A 385 54.67 -7.41 1.28
C THR A 385 55.13 -7.81 2.68
N ALA A 386 55.60 -9.05 2.78
CA ALA A 386 56.25 -9.66 3.92
C ALA A 386 57.33 -8.76 4.57
N MET A 387 57.35 -8.73 5.90
CA MET A 387 58.58 -8.66 6.69
C MET A 387 58.36 -9.36 8.04
N SER A 388 58.68 -10.65 8.06
CA SER A 388 59.11 -11.36 9.26
C SER A 388 60.60 -11.08 9.45
N GLU A 389 61.02 -10.40 10.51
CA GLU A 389 62.39 -10.48 11.01
C GLU A 389 62.45 -10.13 12.50
N THR A 390 62.60 -11.19 13.30
CA THR A 390 63.54 -11.32 14.43
C THR A 390 63.74 -10.16 15.40
N THR A 391 63.26 -10.34 16.64
CA THR A 391 64.03 -9.99 17.84
C THR A 391 63.85 -11.07 18.91
N SER A 392 64.78 -12.04 18.90
CA SER A 392 65.07 -12.91 20.03
C SER A 392 65.81 -12.10 21.10
N GLY A 393 65.32 -12.19 22.34
CA GLY A 393 65.96 -11.62 23.51
C GLY A 393 67.29 -12.29 23.84
N LYS A 394 68.31 -11.45 24.06
CA LYS A 394 69.48 -11.76 24.88
C LYS A 394 69.34 -10.96 26.18
N GLY A 395 68.93 -11.64 27.25
CA GLY A 395 69.21 -11.24 28.62
C GLY A 395 70.22 -12.24 29.18
N GLY A 396 71.47 -11.80 29.32
CA GLY A 396 72.48 -12.48 30.13
C GLY A 396 72.62 -11.75 31.46
N GLY A 397 72.87 -12.51 32.53
CA GLY A 397 73.10 -12.00 33.89
C GLY A 397 72.14 -12.62 34.88
#